data_AF-A0A2P7EAR0-F1
#
_entry.id   AF-A0A2P7EAR0-F1
#
_cell.length_a   1.000
_cell.length_b   1.000
_cell.length_c   1.000
_cell.angle_alpha   90.00
_cell.angle_beta   90.00
_cell.angle_gamma   90.00
#
_symmetry.space_group_name_H-M   'P 1'
#
loop_
_entity.id
_entity.type
_entity.pdbx_description
1 polymer ?
#
loop_
_entity_poly.entity_id
_entity_poly.type
_entity_poly.pdbx_seq_one_letter_code
_entity_poly.pdbx_strand_id
1 'polypeptide(L)' 'MRGATLEVRLEELGVLRSFSRPRVSNDNPYSESLFRTVKYRPNYPNRPFNSKEEACQWVSSFVDWCCDSNLQKANRSF' A
#
# COMPACT_ATOMS: atom_id res chain seq x y z
N MET A 1 -11.69 -20.39 -12.56
CA MET A 1 -10.45 -20.31 -11.75
C MET A 1 -9.64 -19.10 -12.17
N ARG A 2 -9.61 -18.01 -11.39
CA ARG A 2 -8.63 -16.91 -11.59
C ARG A 2 -7.39 -17.06 -10.71
N GLY A 3 -7.53 -17.77 -9.57
CA GLY A 3 -6.43 -18.03 -8.63
C GLY A 3 -5.35 -18.97 -9.20
N ALA A 4 -5.73 -20.01 -9.93
CA ALA A 4 -4.77 -20.94 -10.56
C ALA A 4 -3.84 -20.25 -11.57
N THR A 5 -4.34 -19.25 -12.30
CA THR A 5 -3.53 -18.46 -13.25
C THR A 5 -2.53 -17.54 -12.55
N LEU A 6 -2.90 -16.99 -11.39
CA LEU A 6 -2.00 -16.17 -10.57
C LEU A 6 -0.88 -17.01 -9.94
N GLU A 7 -1.21 -18.21 -9.47
CA GLU A 7 -0.25 -19.15 -8.87
C GLU A 7 0.88 -19.50 -9.83
N VAL A 8 0.54 -19.94 -11.04
CA VAL A 8 1.52 -20.26 -12.09
C VAL A 8 2.41 -19.04 -12.40
N ARG A 9 1.83 -17.84 -12.47
CA ARG A 9 2.61 -16.62 -12.77
C ARG A 9 3.57 -16.24 -11.65
N LEU A 10 3.19 -16.44 -10.40
CA LEU A 10 4.07 -16.16 -9.25
C LEU A 10 5.24 -17.15 -9.22
N GLU A 11 5.00 -18.42 -9.56
CA GLU A 11 6.04 -19.44 -9.70
C GLU A 11 7.01 -19.11 -10.85
N GLU A 12 6.51 -18.72 -12.03
CA GLU A 12 7.34 -18.26 -13.16
C GLU A 12 8.25 -17.08 -12.79
N LEU A 13 7.76 -16.16 -11.96
CA LEU A 13 8.51 -14.98 -11.50
C LEU A 13 9.43 -15.28 -10.30
N GLY A 14 9.47 -16.52 -9.81
CA GLY A 14 10.26 -16.92 -8.64
C GLY A 14 9.78 -16.29 -7.33
N VAL A 15 8.53 -15.80 -7.28
CA VAL A 15 7.96 -15.14 -6.11
C VAL A 15 7.43 -16.19 -5.14
N LEU A 16 8.06 -16.29 -3.98
CA LEU A 16 7.58 -17.16 -2.90
C LEU A 16 6.24 -16.64 -2.37
N ARG A 17 5.25 -17.53 -2.32
CA ARG A 17 3.94 -17.21 -1.74
C ARG A 17 4.07 -17.11 -0.22
N SER A 18 3.67 -15.98 0.34
CA SER A 18 3.31 -15.93 1.75
C SER A 18 1.93 -16.58 1.89
N PHE A 19 1.86 -17.72 2.57
CA PHE A 19 0.57 -18.31 2.92
C PHE A 19 -0.08 -17.45 4.01
N SER A 20 -1.00 -16.57 3.61
CA SER A 20 -1.83 -15.83 4.57
C SER A 20 -2.62 -16.81 5.44
N ARG A 21 -2.68 -16.56 6.75
CA ARG A 21 -3.36 -17.46 7.69
C ARG A 21 -4.87 -17.49 7.41
N PRO A 22 -5.50 -18.68 7.32
CA PRO A 22 -6.94 -18.76 7.17
C PRO A 22 -7.64 -18.14 8.39
N ARG A 23 -8.60 -17.23 8.15
CA ARG A 23 -9.43 -16.51 9.15
C ARG A 23 -8.86 -15.25 9.80
N VAL A 24 -7.70 -14.75 9.37
CA VAL A 24 -7.26 -13.38 9.71
C VAL A 24 -7.69 -12.47 8.57
N SER A 25 -8.38 -11.36 8.87
CA SER A 25 -8.66 -10.32 7.87
C SER A 25 -7.35 -10.00 7.16
N ASN A 26 -7.41 -9.86 5.84
CA ASN A 26 -6.25 -9.81 4.93
C ASN A 26 -5.49 -8.47 5.03
N ASP A 27 -5.52 -7.86 6.20
CA ASP A 27 -4.93 -6.60 6.53
C ASP A 27 -3.44 -6.83 6.75
N ASN A 28 -2.67 -6.61 5.70
CA ASN A 28 -1.24 -6.49 5.80
C ASN A 28 -0.95 -5.30 6.75
N PRO A 29 -0.36 -5.50 7.94
CA PRO A 29 -0.13 -4.41 8.91
C PRO A 29 0.72 -3.28 8.30
N TYR A 30 1.55 -3.60 7.31
CA TYR A 30 2.28 -2.61 6.52
C TYR A 30 1.34 -1.74 5.66
N SER A 31 0.38 -2.35 4.97
CA SER A 31 -0.60 -1.61 4.16
C SER A 31 -1.57 -0.80 5.05
N GLU A 32 -2.03 -1.36 6.17
CA GLU A 32 -2.90 -0.63 7.10
C GLU A 32 -2.23 0.58 7.74
N SER A 33 -0.98 0.43 8.19
CA SER A 33 -0.22 1.55 8.77
C SER A 33 0.03 2.66 7.74
N LEU A 34 0.22 2.32 6.46
CA LEU A 34 0.24 3.28 5.36
C LEU A 34 -1.10 4.01 5.22
N PHE A 35 -2.23 3.29 5.10
CA PHE A 35 -3.55 3.93 4.97
C PHE A 35 -3.92 4.79 6.17
N ARG A 36 -3.51 4.40 7.38
CA ARG A 36 -3.65 5.24 8.58
C ARG A 36 -2.85 6.53 8.41
N THR A 37 -1.58 6.44 8.02
CA THR A 37 -0.70 7.60 7.79
C THR A 37 -1.29 8.56 6.75
N VAL A 38 -1.85 8.04 5.66
CA VAL A 38 -2.52 8.83 4.61
C VAL A 38 -3.60 9.73 5.22
N LYS A 39 -4.51 9.15 6.02
CA LYS A 39 -5.69 9.85 6.57
C LYS A 39 -5.36 10.99 7.53
N TYR A 40 -4.23 10.90 8.24
CA TYR A 40 -3.82 11.90 9.23
C TYR A 40 -2.84 12.95 8.66
N ARG A 41 -2.59 12.95 7.35
CA ARG A 41 -1.70 13.94 6.72
C ARG A 41 -2.39 15.30 6.61
N PRO A 42 -1.67 16.43 6.83
CA PRO A 42 -2.21 17.78 6.67
C PRO A 42 -2.82 18.06 5.29
N ASN A 43 -2.29 17.43 4.24
CA ASN A 43 -2.73 17.61 2.85
C ASN A 43 -3.73 16.53 2.39
N TYR A 44 -4.44 15.89 3.31
CA TYR A 44 -5.49 14.94 2.96
C TYR A 44 -6.64 15.67 2.22
N PRO A 45 -7.13 15.15 1.09
CA PRO A 45 -8.17 15.81 0.31
C PRO A 45 -9.48 15.83 1.09
N ASN A 46 -9.99 17.04 1.36
CA ASN A 46 -11.28 17.24 2.01
C ASN A 46 -12.46 17.25 1.01
N ARG A 47 -12.17 17.08 -0.28
CA ARG A 47 -13.15 17.00 -1.37
C ARG A 47 -12.80 15.82 -2.27
N PRO A 48 -13.79 15.21 -2.94
CA PRO A 48 -13.53 14.18 -3.93
C PRO A 48 -12.68 14.73 -5.09
N PHE A 49 -11.86 13.87 -5.68
CA PHE A 49 -11.12 14.18 -6.90
C PHE A 49 -12.08 14.33 -8.08
N ASN A 50 -11.76 15.23 -9.00
CA ASN A 50 -12.55 15.50 -10.21
C ASN A 50 -12.21 14.54 -11.34
N SER A 51 -11.03 13.89 -11.29
CA SER A 51 -10.60 12.89 -12.26
C SER A 51 -9.69 11.83 -11.65
N LYS A 52 -9.50 10.73 -12.40
CA LYS A 52 -8.56 9.67 -12.04
C LYS A 52 -7.13 10.19 -12.03
N GLU A 53 -6.79 11.06 -12.98
CA GLU A 53 -5.47 11.64 -13.13
C GLU A 53 -5.09 12.48 -11.92
N GLU A 54 -6.03 13.28 -11.40
CA GLU A 54 -5.86 14.08 -10.18
C GLU A 54 -5.60 13.17 -8.97
N ALA A 55 -6.36 12.08 -8.84
CA ALA A 55 -6.14 11.10 -7.78
C ALA A 55 -4.77 10.42 -7.88
N CYS A 56 -4.35 10.01 -9.09
CA CYS A 56 -3.05 9.39 -9.33
C CYS A 56 -1.88 10.34 -8.99
N GLN A 57 -1.98 11.61 -9.39
CA GLN A 57 -0.97 12.63 -9.07
C GLN A 57 -0.84 12.84 -7.56
N TRP A 58 -1.98 12.96 -6.86
CA TRP A 58 -1.98 13.14 -5.42
C TRP A 58 -1.36 11.95 -4.69
N VAL A 59 -1.69 10.71 -5.11
CA VAL A 59 -1.10 9.49 -4.54
C VAL A 59 0.41 9.42 -4.82
N SER A 60 0.87 9.79 -6.02
CA SER A 60 2.30 9.85 -6.34
C SER A 60 3.04 10.78 -5.39
N SER A 61 2.54 12.01 -5.22
CA SER A 61 3.13 12.98 -4.28
C SER A 61 3.06 12.53 -2.81
N PHE A 62 2.10 11.67 -2.46
CA PHE A 62 2.07 11.02 -1.15
C PHE A 62 3.18 9.98 -1.01
N VAL A 63 3.35 9.10 -2.00
CA VAL A 63 4.40 8.06 -1.99
C VAL A 63 5.79 8.69 -1.95
N ASP A 64 6.04 9.70 -2.79
CA ASP A 64 7.32 10.43 -2.83
C ASP A 64 7.64 11.04 -1.46
N TRP A 65 6.66 11.68 -0.82
CA TRP A 65 6.82 12.23 0.54
C TRP A 65 7.08 11.14 1.60
N CYS A 66 6.43 9.98 1.49
CA CYS A 66 6.66 8.85 2.39
C CYS A 66 8.09 8.31 2.26
N CYS A 67 8.57 8.21 1.02
CA CYS A 67 9.92 7.77 0.67
C CYS A 67 11.01 8.79 1.08
N ASP A 68 10.79 10.09 0.85
CA ASP A 68 11.78 11.14 1.12
C ASP A 68 11.85 11.55 2.60
N SER A 69 10.71 11.61 3.30
CA SER A 69 10.63 12.34 4.58
C SER A 69 10.33 11.48 5.81
N ASN A 70 9.71 10.29 5.70
CA ASN A 70 9.09 9.65 6.89
C ASN A 70 9.32 8.15 7.10
N LEU A 71 9.72 7.36 6.10
CA LEU A 71 9.95 5.92 6.30
C LEU A 71 11.27 5.55 7.01
N GLN A 72 12.28 6.45 7.00
CA GLN A 72 13.52 6.22 7.75
C GLN A 72 13.37 6.44 9.27
N LYS A 73 12.34 7.18 9.73
CA LYS A 73 12.14 7.49 11.15
C LYS A 73 11.20 6.50 11.85
N ALA A 74 10.24 5.91 11.13
CA ALA A 74 9.30 4.94 11.71
C ALA A 74 9.93 3.57 12.02
N ASN A 75 11.02 3.18 11.35
CA ASN A 75 11.72 1.90 11.55
C ASN A 75 12.96 1.99 12.47
N ARG A 76 13.22 3.15 13.10
CA ARG A 76 14.33 3.34 14.06
C ARG A 76 13.89 3.39 15.53
N SER A 77 12.60 3.21 15.80
CA SER A 77 12.07 3.01 17.16
C SER A 77 11.41 1.63 17.26
N PHE A 78 12.23 0.60 17.14
CA PHE A 78 12.05 -0.71 17.77
C PHE A 78 13.42 -1.23 18.17
#